data_AF-A0A6B2G3Y7-F1
#
_entry.id   AF-A0A6B2G3Y7-F1
#
_cell.length_a   1.000
_cell.length_b   1.000
_cell.length_c   1.000
_cell.angle_alpha   90.00
_cell.angle_beta   90.00
_cell.angle_gamma   90.00
#
_symmetry.space_group_name_H-M   'P 1'
#
loop_
_entity.id
_entity.type
_entity.pdbx_description
1 polymer ?
#
loop_
_entity_poly.entity_id
_entity_poly.type
_entity_poly.pdbx_seq_one_letter_code
_entity_poly.pdbx_strand_id
1 'polypeptide(L)'
;LMERVAKQTVCLQFLLEVATSQKAHPREMIKMFFQRITTMEGEYKKSFEEELVAFKARVHTRAKARIDEAKASLEEAERQKRLGPGGLDPVEVMGSLPAELKECFEKQDIELLKTIMTSMEPSQAEYHLKRCIDSGLWVPNANDTEQDQEDHYVNTENIESGEPSK
;
A
#
# COMPACT_ATOMS: atom_id res chain seq x y z
N LEU A 1 -12.96 -11.91 18.48
CA LEU A 1 -13.97 -12.44 17.53
C LEU A 1 -13.36 -13.40 16.50
N MET A 2 -12.38 -12.97 15.70
CA MET A 2 -11.71 -13.78 14.67
C MET A 2 -11.23 -15.14 15.18
N GLU A 3 -10.52 -15.17 16.31
CA GLU A 3 -10.00 -16.44 16.84
C GLU A 3 -11.08 -17.45 17.25
N ARG A 4 -12.21 -16.96 17.77
CA ARG A 4 -13.34 -17.79 18.13
C ARG A 4 -13.94 -18.42 16.87
N VAL A 5 -14.11 -17.63 15.81
CA VAL A 5 -14.62 -18.12 14.52
C VAL A 5 -13.63 -19.08 13.89
N ALA A 6 -12.33 -18.77 13.89
CA ALA A 6 -11.26 -19.63 13.38
C ALA A 6 -11.29 -21.02 14.04
N LYS A 7 -11.44 -21.08 15.37
CA LYS A 7 -11.60 -22.36 16.08
C LYS A 7 -12.80 -23.15 15.58
N GLN A 8 -13.95 -22.50 15.38
CA GLN A 8 -15.15 -23.20 14.86
C GLN A 8 -14.96 -23.66 13.42
N THR A 9 -14.30 -22.86 12.58
CA THR A 9 -13.98 -23.23 11.19
C THR A 9 -13.09 -24.47 11.13
N VAL A 10 -12.03 -24.51 11.94
CA VAL A 10 -11.13 -25.68 12.01
C VAL A 10 -11.86 -26.89 12.59
N CYS A 11 -12.72 -26.72 13.60
CA CYS A 11 -13.59 -27.80 14.08
C CYS A 11 -14.47 -28.40 12.97
N LEU A 12 -15.06 -27.55 12.12
CA LEU A 12 -15.88 -28.02 10.99
C LEU A 12 -15.03 -28.73 9.93
N GLN A 13 -13.81 -28.26 9.66
CA GLN A 13 -12.89 -28.93 8.72
C GLN A 13 -12.53 -30.34 9.20
N PHE A 14 -12.16 -30.50 10.47
CA PHE A 14 -11.83 -31.79 11.05
C PHE A 14 -13.06 -32.73 11.09
N LEU A 15 -14.26 -32.20 11.37
CA LEU A 15 -15.49 -32.97 11.28
C LEU A 15 -15.73 -33.50 9.86
N LEU A 16 -15.54 -32.66 8.84
CA LEU A 16 -15.70 -33.04 7.43
C LEU A 16 -14.65 -34.08 7.01
N GLU A 17 -13.42 -33.95 7.49
CA GLU A 17 -12.35 -34.92 7.26
C GLU A 17 -12.69 -36.29 7.89
N VAL A 18 -13.14 -36.30 9.14
CA VAL A 18 -13.58 -37.53 9.82
C VAL A 18 -14.74 -38.17 9.07
N ALA A 19 -15.74 -37.39 8.67
CA ALA A 19 -16.88 -37.88 7.90
C ALA A 19 -16.46 -38.50 6.56
N THR A 20 -15.51 -37.86 5.87
CA THR A 20 -14.93 -38.36 4.62
C THR A 20 -14.19 -39.68 4.85
N SER A 21 -13.37 -39.77 5.91
CA SER A 21 -12.63 -40.99 6.25
C SER A 21 -13.54 -42.18 6.57
N GLN A 22 -14.67 -41.92 7.23
CA GLN A 22 -15.66 -42.93 7.63
C GLN A 22 -16.72 -43.19 6.55
N LYS A 23 -16.68 -42.49 5.41
CA LYS A 23 -17.71 -42.52 4.35
C LYS A 23 -19.13 -42.32 4.90
N ALA A 24 -19.26 -41.49 5.92
CA ALA A 24 -20.51 -41.21 6.61
C ALA A 24 -20.92 -39.75 6.40
N HIS A 25 -22.20 -39.45 6.55
CA HIS A 25 -22.66 -38.07 6.42
C HIS A 25 -22.15 -37.24 7.62
N PRO A 26 -21.58 -36.02 7.42
CA PRO A 26 -20.99 -35.24 8.51
C PRO A 26 -21.93 -35.00 9.70
N ARG A 27 -23.24 -34.85 9.42
CA ARG A 27 -24.29 -34.68 10.44
C ARG A 27 -24.36 -35.85 11.44
N GLU A 28 -24.11 -37.08 10.98
CA GLU A 28 -24.15 -38.28 11.81
C GLU A 28 -22.91 -38.35 12.71
N MET A 29 -21.81 -37.74 12.27
CA MET A 29 -20.51 -37.80 12.95
C MET A 29 -20.35 -36.72 14.02
N ILE A 30 -21.24 -35.73 14.11
CA ILE A 30 -21.12 -34.58 15.04
C ILE A 30 -20.89 -35.05 16.49
N LYS A 31 -21.75 -35.93 17.00
CA LYS A 31 -21.66 -36.38 18.41
C LYS A 31 -20.36 -37.13 18.67
N MET A 32 -20.02 -38.07 17.78
CA MET A 32 -18.79 -38.87 17.89
C MET A 32 -17.55 -37.99 17.80
N PHE A 33 -17.51 -37.03 16.88
CA PHE A 33 -16.44 -36.06 16.73
C PHE A 33 -16.23 -35.23 18.00
N PHE A 34 -17.29 -34.65 18.57
CA PHE A 34 -17.15 -33.80 19.76
C PHE A 34 -16.79 -34.60 21.01
N GLN A 35 -17.29 -35.83 21.16
CA GLN A 35 -16.84 -36.73 22.21
C GLN A 35 -15.35 -37.04 22.07
N ARG A 36 -14.91 -37.27 20.82
CA ARG A 36 -13.54 -37.60 20.50
C ARG A 36 -12.57 -36.43 20.70
N ILE A 37 -12.90 -35.23 20.25
CA ILE A 37 -12.03 -34.05 20.37
C ILE A 37 -11.89 -33.51 21.80
N THR A 38 -12.88 -33.78 22.68
CA THR A 38 -12.82 -33.37 24.10
C THR A 38 -12.07 -34.35 24.98
N THR A 39 -12.04 -35.64 24.61
CA THR A 39 -11.43 -36.71 25.40
C THR A 39 -10.08 -37.19 24.86
N MET A 40 -9.71 -36.78 23.64
CA MET A 40 -8.42 -37.18 23.05
C MET A 40 -7.25 -36.36 23.58
N GLU A 41 -6.24 -37.09 24.04
CA GLU A 41 -4.88 -36.62 24.30
C GLU A 41 -3.94 -37.16 23.20
N GLY A 42 -2.81 -36.49 22.98
CA GLY A 42 -1.78 -36.92 22.03
C GLY A 42 -1.82 -36.24 20.66
N GLU A 43 -1.41 -36.98 19.62
CA GLU A 43 -1.06 -36.44 18.30
C GLU A 43 -2.24 -35.76 17.57
N TYR A 44 -3.46 -36.27 17.74
CA TYR A 44 -4.65 -35.70 17.09
C TYR A 44 -5.00 -34.29 17.61
N LYS A 45 -4.89 -34.09 18.93
CA LYS A 45 -5.10 -32.77 19.55
C LYS A 45 -4.00 -31.79 19.15
N LYS A 46 -2.75 -32.26 19.10
CA LYS A 46 -1.61 -31.47 18.64
C LYS A 46 -1.80 -31.02 17.18
N SER A 47 -2.18 -31.93 16.28
CA SER A 47 -2.49 -31.61 14.89
C SER A 47 -3.62 -30.57 14.76
N PHE A 48 -4.67 -30.69 15.57
CA PHE A 48 -5.74 -29.69 15.62
C PHE A 48 -5.23 -28.30 16.06
N GLU A 49 -4.40 -28.24 17.10
CA GLU A 49 -3.83 -26.99 17.61
C GLU A 49 -2.86 -26.35 16.61
N GLU A 50 -2.02 -27.15 15.97
CA GLU A 50 -1.10 -26.72 14.91
C GLU A 50 -1.87 -26.17 13.70
N GLU A 51 -2.92 -26.87 13.25
CA GLU A 51 -3.75 -26.40 12.14
C GLU A 51 -4.52 -25.14 12.53
N LEU A 52 -4.95 -24.99 13.78
CA LEU A 52 -5.59 -23.76 14.25
C LEU A 52 -4.62 -22.57 14.20
N VAL A 53 -3.37 -22.76 14.61
CA VAL A 53 -2.34 -21.72 14.52
C VAL A 53 -2.05 -21.39 13.06
N ALA A 54 -1.87 -22.40 12.19
CA ALA A 54 -1.64 -22.21 10.77
C ALA A 54 -2.81 -21.49 10.09
N PHE A 55 -4.05 -21.87 10.42
CA PHE A 55 -5.25 -21.23 9.88
C PHE A 55 -5.34 -19.76 10.29
N LYS A 56 -5.10 -19.43 11.56
CA LYS A 56 -5.04 -18.03 12.02
C LYS A 56 -3.97 -17.23 11.27
N ALA A 57 -2.78 -17.80 11.08
CA ALA A 57 -1.71 -17.16 10.32
C ALA A 57 -2.15 -16.86 8.88
N ARG A 58 -2.77 -17.82 8.18
CA ARG A 58 -3.30 -17.61 6.82
C ARG A 58 -4.39 -16.53 6.77
N VAL A 59 -5.26 -16.47 7.77
CA VAL A 59 -6.28 -15.41 7.88
C VAL A 59 -5.63 -14.04 8.02
N HIS A 60 -4.62 -13.90 8.89
CA HIS A 60 -3.87 -12.65 9.04
C HIS A 60 -3.15 -12.25 7.75
N THR A 61 -2.47 -13.18 7.08
CA THR A 61 -1.78 -12.91 5.82
C THR A 61 -2.75 -12.42 4.75
N ARG A 62 -3.92 -13.06 4.61
CA ARG A 62 -4.94 -12.63 3.65
C ARG A 62 -5.56 -11.29 4.01
N ALA A 63 -5.80 -11.02 5.30
CA ALA A 63 -6.29 -9.73 5.75
C ALA A 63 -5.29 -8.62 5.45
N LYS A 64 -4.01 -8.84 5.73
CA LYS A 64 -2.92 -7.91 5.41
C LYS A 64 -2.84 -7.65 3.91
N ALA A 65 -2.83 -8.71 3.09
CA ALA A 65 -2.78 -8.57 1.64
C ALA A 65 -3.92 -7.71 1.08
N ARG A 66 -5.15 -7.89 1.59
CA ARG A 66 -6.31 -7.06 1.18
C ARG A 66 -6.20 -5.61 1.62
N ILE A 67 -5.62 -5.36 2.79
CA ILE A 67 -5.37 -4.00 3.27
C ILE A 67 -4.28 -3.33 2.43
N ASP A 68 -3.19 -4.03 2.15
CA ASP A 68 -2.06 -3.52 1.37
C ASP A 68 -2.49 -3.23 -0.07
N GLU A 69 -3.31 -4.10 -0.69
CA GLU A 69 -3.91 -3.86 -2.00
C GLU A 69 -4.83 -2.62 -2.01
N ALA A 70 -5.68 -2.46 -0.99
CA ALA A 70 -6.53 -1.28 -0.87
C ALA A 70 -5.73 0.01 -0.67
N LYS A 71 -4.63 -0.05 0.11
CA LYS A 71 -3.71 1.08 0.29
C LYS A 71 -3.00 1.44 -1.01
N ALA A 72 -2.46 0.46 -1.73
CA ALA A 72 -1.80 0.69 -3.01
C ALA A 72 -2.76 1.30 -4.04
N SER A 73 -4.02 0.83 -4.08
CA SER A 73 -5.04 1.43 -4.94
C SER A 73 -5.39 2.87 -4.56
N LEU A 74 -5.38 3.20 -3.27
CA LEU A 74 -5.62 4.56 -2.80
C LEU A 74 -4.45 5.48 -3.16
N GLU A 75 -3.22 5.03 -2.94
CA GLU A 75 -2.00 5.76 -3.28
C GLU A 75 -1.91 6.04 -4.79
N GLU A 76 -2.27 5.06 -5.63
CA GLU A 76 -2.32 5.27 -7.08
C GLU A 76 -3.43 6.26 -7.46
N ALA A 77 -4.60 6.22 -6.80
CA ALA A 77 -5.65 7.21 -7.04
C ALA A 77 -5.21 8.63 -6.64
N GLU A 78 -4.47 8.77 -5.54
CA GLU A 78 -3.83 10.05 -5.15
C GLU A 78 -2.73 10.46 -6.13
N ARG A 79 -1.98 9.49 -6.68
CA ARG A 79 -0.97 9.69 -7.73
C ARG A 79 -1.58 10.27 -8.99
N GLN A 80 -2.69 9.70 -9.45
CA GLN A 80 -3.42 10.19 -10.60
C GLN A 80 -3.93 11.63 -10.41
N LYS A 81 -4.31 12.02 -9.19
CA LYS A 81 -4.76 13.40 -8.89
C LYS A 81 -3.63 14.43 -8.90
N ARG A 82 -2.39 14.02 -8.63
CA ARG A 82 -1.22 14.92 -8.58
C ARG A 82 -0.40 14.93 -9.88
N LEU A 83 -0.79 14.17 -10.90
CA LEU A 83 -0.08 14.19 -12.18
C LEU A 83 -0.15 15.58 -12.81
N GLY A 84 0.98 16.05 -13.32
CA GLY A 84 1.09 17.28 -14.08
C GLY A 84 0.45 17.19 -15.47
N PRO A 85 0.50 18.27 -16.26
CA PRO A 85 -0.18 18.38 -17.55
C PRO A 85 0.28 17.35 -18.60
N GLY A 86 1.50 16.82 -18.46
CA GLY A 86 2.05 15.74 -19.31
C GLY A 86 1.94 14.34 -18.70
N GLY A 87 1.19 14.18 -17.61
CA GLY A 87 0.97 12.88 -16.97
C GLY A 87 2.16 12.37 -16.15
N LEU A 88 3.10 13.24 -15.80
CA LEU A 88 4.22 12.91 -14.92
C LEU A 88 3.95 13.38 -13.49
N ASP A 89 4.40 12.59 -12.52
CA ASP A 89 4.30 12.93 -11.10
C ASP A 89 5.44 13.90 -10.71
N PRO A 90 5.16 15.11 -10.20
CA PRO A 90 6.18 16.05 -9.74
C PRO A 90 7.15 15.43 -8.72
N VAL A 91 6.67 14.55 -7.83
CA VAL A 91 7.50 13.92 -6.80
C VAL A 91 8.50 12.94 -7.44
N GLU A 92 8.07 12.17 -8.43
CA GLU A 92 8.95 11.23 -9.16
C GLU A 92 9.97 11.96 -10.01
N VAL A 93 9.55 13.04 -10.69
CA VAL A 93 10.47 13.87 -11.47
C VAL A 93 11.52 14.47 -10.55
N MET A 94 11.12 15.13 -9.45
CA MET A 94 12.04 15.69 -8.46
C MET A 94 12.99 14.64 -7.87
N GLY A 95 12.50 13.43 -7.58
CA GLY A 95 13.32 12.31 -7.11
C GLY A 95 14.41 11.87 -8.11
N SER A 96 14.13 11.98 -9.41
CA SER A 96 15.02 11.54 -10.49
C SER A 96 15.95 12.61 -11.07
N LEU A 97 15.76 13.88 -10.72
CA LEU A 97 16.57 14.99 -11.25
C LEU A 97 18.03 14.92 -10.71
N PRO A 98 19.01 15.47 -11.45
CA PRO A 98 20.35 15.74 -10.94
C PRO A 98 20.31 16.64 -9.69
N ALA A 99 21.24 16.44 -8.75
CA ALA A 99 21.28 17.18 -7.48
C ALA A 99 21.30 18.70 -7.68
N GLU A 100 22.07 19.18 -8.67
CA GLU A 100 22.17 20.60 -9.00
C GLU A 100 20.82 21.19 -9.44
N LEU A 101 20.00 20.41 -10.16
CA LEU A 101 18.66 20.83 -10.59
C LEU A 101 17.64 20.76 -9.46
N LYS A 102 17.73 19.75 -8.58
CA LYS A 102 16.87 19.70 -7.39
C LYS A 102 17.08 20.93 -6.52
N GLU A 103 18.33 21.29 -6.28
CA GLU A 103 18.70 22.45 -5.46
C GLU A 103 18.15 23.76 -6.05
N CYS A 104 18.06 23.88 -7.38
CA CYS A 104 17.42 25.05 -8.02
C CYS A 104 15.94 25.16 -7.67
N PHE A 105 15.20 24.05 -7.71
CA PHE A 105 13.77 24.06 -7.38
C PHE A 105 13.53 24.24 -5.88
N GLU A 106 14.39 23.66 -5.03
CA GLU A 106 14.33 23.86 -3.57
C GLU A 106 14.60 25.32 -3.17
N LYS A 107 15.55 25.98 -3.84
CA LYS A 107 15.90 27.39 -3.58
C LYS A 107 15.06 28.38 -4.38
N GLN A 108 14.19 27.90 -5.28
CA GLN A 108 13.45 28.72 -6.25
C GLN A 108 14.35 29.65 -7.07
N ASP A 109 15.57 29.20 -7.40
CA ASP A 109 16.58 29.99 -8.10
C ASP A 109 16.51 29.78 -9.61
N ILE A 110 15.80 30.69 -10.28
CA ILE A 110 15.60 30.69 -11.73
C ILE A 110 16.90 31.01 -12.49
N GLU A 111 17.78 31.82 -11.90
CA GLU A 111 19.05 32.19 -12.55
C GLU A 111 20.00 31.00 -12.57
N LEU A 112 20.10 30.30 -11.45
CA LEU A 112 20.88 29.06 -11.33
C LEU A 112 20.36 27.98 -12.28
N LEU A 113 19.04 27.83 -12.42
CA LEU A 113 18.44 26.90 -13.38
C LEU A 113 18.88 27.20 -14.82
N LYS A 114 18.86 28.48 -15.24
CA LYS A 114 19.32 28.88 -16.58
C LYS A 114 20.81 28.61 -16.77
N THR A 115 21.63 28.85 -15.75
CA THR A 115 23.07 28.58 -15.79
C THR A 115 23.34 27.08 -15.98
N ILE A 116 22.69 26.21 -15.21
CA ILE A 116 22.87 24.76 -15.33
C ILE A 116 22.37 24.26 -16.68
N MET A 117 21.21 24.73 -17.14
CA MET A 117 20.66 24.38 -18.46
C MET A 117 21.61 24.78 -19.61
N THR A 118 22.33 25.89 -19.47
CA THR A 118 23.31 26.35 -20.47
C THR A 118 24.64 25.60 -20.37
N SER A 119 25.02 25.16 -19.16
CA SER A 119 26.25 24.43 -18.89
C SER A 119 26.17 22.96 -19.29
N MET A 120 24.97 22.36 -19.30
CA MET A 120 24.79 20.96 -19.66
C MET A 120 24.62 20.76 -21.17
N GLU A 121 24.74 19.50 -21.61
CA GLU A 121 24.58 19.14 -23.01
C GLU A 121 23.12 19.39 -23.49
N PRO A 122 22.90 20.00 -24.68
CA PRO A 122 21.57 20.45 -25.09
C PRO A 122 20.49 19.36 -25.07
N SER A 123 20.84 18.11 -25.43
CA SER A 123 19.87 17.01 -25.42
C SER A 123 19.43 16.63 -24.01
N GLN A 124 20.34 16.67 -23.03
CA GLN A 124 20.00 16.43 -21.62
C GLN A 124 19.19 17.57 -21.02
N ALA A 125 19.50 18.82 -21.38
CA ALA A 125 18.75 20.00 -20.95
C ALA A 125 17.29 19.91 -21.40
N GLU A 126 17.07 19.61 -22.69
CA GLU A 126 15.73 19.43 -23.25
C GLU A 126 14.98 18.28 -22.58
N TYR A 127 15.66 17.15 -22.34
CA TYR A 127 15.08 16.00 -21.65
C TYR A 127 14.57 16.34 -20.25
N HIS A 128 15.39 16.99 -19.42
CA HIS A 128 15.00 17.34 -18.05
C HIS A 128 13.96 18.47 -18.03
N LEU A 129 14.13 19.50 -18.85
CA LEU A 129 13.20 20.63 -18.91
C LEU A 129 11.81 20.20 -19.35
N LYS A 130 11.70 19.34 -20.37
CA LYS A 130 10.43 18.77 -20.81
C LYS A 130 9.73 18.03 -19.68
N ARG A 131 10.46 17.22 -18.90
CA ARG A 131 9.89 16.49 -17.76
C ARG A 131 9.44 17.42 -16.63
N CYS A 132 10.18 18.50 -16.37
CA CYS A 132 9.77 19.51 -15.39
C CYS A 132 8.46 20.21 -15.81
N ILE A 133 8.27 20.46 -17.11
CA ILE A 133 7.03 21.04 -17.65
C ILE A 133 5.88 20.02 -17.59
N ASP A 134 6.13 18.80 -18.07
CA ASP A 134 5.14 17.72 -18.12
C ASP A 134 4.66 17.29 -16.72
N SER A 135 5.50 17.46 -15.70
CA SER A 135 5.15 17.23 -14.29
C SER A 135 4.57 18.46 -13.58
N GLY A 136 4.56 19.63 -14.20
CA GLY A 136 4.09 20.87 -13.59
C GLY A 136 5.07 21.49 -12.58
N LEU A 137 6.29 20.96 -12.45
CA LEU A 137 7.36 21.56 -11.63
C LEU A 137 7.84 22.91 -12.20
N TRP A 138 7.72 23.11 -13.51
CA TRP A 138 8.13 24.33 -14.19
C TRP A 138 7.10 24.79 -15.21
N VAL A 139 6.66 26.05 -15.12
CA VAL A 139 5.75 26.67 -16.10
C VAL A 139 6.55 27.65 -16.96
N PRO A 140 6.70 27.40 -18.28
CA PRO A 140 7.32 28.36 -19.18
C PRO A 140 6.46 29.63 -19.26
N ASN A 141 7.07 30.80 -19.02
CA ASN A 141 6.42 32.12 -19.03
C ASN A 141 5.30 32.31 -17.98
N ALA A 142 5.66 32.29 -16.69
CA ALA A 142 4.77 32.63 -15.58
C ALA A 142 4.10 34.03 -15.67
N ASN A 143 4.51 34.88 -16.62
CA ASN A 143 3.98 36.25 -16.80
C ASN A 143 2.79 36.36 -17.78
N ASP A 144 2.40 35.30 -18.50
CA ASP A 144 1.31 35.36 -19.51
C ASP A 144 0.05 34.56 -19.12
N THR A 145 0.03 33.88 -17.97
CA THR A 145 -1.13 33.07 -17.53
C THR A 145 -1.60 33.48 -16.14
N GLU A 146 -2.19 34.67 -16.06
CA GLU A 146 -3.17 34.99 -15.01
C GLU A 146 -4.48 34.26 -15.32
N GLN A 147 -4.57 32.94 -15.04
CA GLN A 147 -5.84 32.25 -14.77
C GLN A 147 -5.58 30.81 -14.30
N ASP A 148 -6.17 30.50 -13.13
CA ASP A 148 -6.32 29.19 -12.49
C ASP A 148 -5.14 28.61 -11.69
N GLN A 149 -4.59 29.40 -10.75
CA GLN A 149 -3.87 28.86 -9.60
C GLN A 149 -4.82 28.72 -8.40
N GLU A 150 -5.47 27.55 -8.27
CA GLU A 150 -5.77 27.04 -6.93
C GLU A 150 -4.46 26.48 -6.37
N ASP A 151 -3.83 27.26 -5.49
CA ASP A 151 -2.65 26.88 -4.71
C ASP A 151 -2.90 25.57 -3.95
N HIS A 152 -2.42 24.45 -4.48
CA HIS A 152 -2.35 23.20 -3.73
C HIS A 152 -0.89 22.80 -3.45
N TYR A 153 -0.13 23.71 -2.84
CA TYR A 153 1.04 23.32 -2.06
C TYR A 153 0.55 22.57 -0.81
N VAL A 154 0.51 21.23 -0.85
CA VAL A 154 0.36 20.44 0.38
C VAL A 154 1.67 20.54 1.15
N ASN A 155 1.68 21.40 2.16
CA ASN A 155 2.76 21.46 3.13
C ASN A 155 2.74 20.18 3.99
N THR A 156 3.58 19.19 3.68
CA THR A 156 3.75 17.96 4.46
C THR A 156 4.65 18.19 5.69
N GLU A 157 4.36 19.21 6.47
CA GLU A 157 4.91 19.40 7.81
C GLU A 157 3.74 19.55 8.78
N ASN A 158 3.14 18.42 9.16
CA ASN A 158 2.39 18.23 10.42
C ASN A 158 1.91 16.77 10.51
N ILE A 159 2.86 15.84 10.65
CA ILE A 159 2.55 14.52 11.23
C ILE A 159 3.50 14.35 12.42
N GLU A 160 3.22 15.06 13.52
CA GLU A 160 3.69 14.60 14.81
C GLU A 160 2.78 15.03 15.96
N SER A 161 2.43 14.03 16.77
CA SER A 161 1.86 14.07 18.12
C SER A 161 0.39 14.46 18.30
N GLY A 162 -0.46 13.44 18.43
CA GLY A 162 -1.78 13.52 19.05
C GLY A 162 -2.06 12.26 19.85
N GLU A 163 -1.50 12.16 21.05
CA GLU A 163 -1.89 11.18 22.08
C GLU A 163 -3.40 11.28 22.38
N PRO A 164 -4.09 10.16 22.66
CA PRO A 164 -5.47 10.22 23.14
C PRO A 164 -5.48 10.34 24.67
N SER A 165 -6.00 11.45 25.19
CA SER A 165 -6.43 11.54 26.58
C SER A 165 -7.74 12.34 26.71
N LYS A 166 -8.87 11.64 26.76
CA LYS A 166 -9.65 11.38 27.98
C LYS A 166 -10.83 10.49 27.69
#